data_AF-A0A512DY56-F1
#
_entry.id   AF-A0A512DY56-F1
#
_cell.length_a   1.000
_cell.length_b   1.000
_cell.length_c   1.000
_cell.angle_alpha   90.00
_cell.angle_beta   90.00
_cell.angle_gamma   90.00
#
_symmetry.space_group_name_H-M   'P 1'
#
loop_
_entity.id
_entity.type
_entity.pdbx_description
1 polymer ?
#
loop_
_entity_poly.entity_id
_entity_poly.type
_entity_poly.pdbx_seq_one_letter_code
_entity_poly.pdbx_strand_id
1 'polypeptide(L)'
;MRNGLRCSNTEGQPDAVLPKRCIIIGYEPPQLYVETVMTPNEIARVQDYLRRTFGNDRITIVPPPKRGAPIEMLIGDEFIGVVHRDEDEGEVSYDLHITILSEDLPPASAVPAGTKGKPTR
;
A
#
# COMPACT_ATOMS: atom_id res chain seq x y z
N MET A 1 -52.97 42.18 52.33
CA MET A 1 -52.29 41.00 52.90
C MET A 1 -51.99 40.05 51.76
N ARG A 2 -50.74 40.07 51.25
CA ARG A 2 -49.74 38.99 51.34
C ARG A 2 -49.96 37.82 50.34
N ASN A 3 -48.98 37.71 49.42
CA ASN A 3 -48.34 36.50 48.86
C ASN A 3 -49.20 35.45 48.11
N GLY A 4 -48.77 34.81 47.01
CA GLY A 4 -47.52 34.78 46.23
C GLY A 4 -47.80 34.00 44.93
N LEU A 5 -47.31 34.45 43.76
CA LEU A 5 -46.11 33.95 43.06
C LEU A 5 -46.00 32.42 42.99
N ARG A 6 -45.71 31.76 41.88
CA ARG A 6 -45.47 32.11 40.46
C ARG A 6 -45.34 30.74 39.77
N CYS A 7 -45.95 30.56 38.59
CA CYS A 7 -45.77 29.36 37.79
C CYS A 7 -44.30 29.22 37.38
N SER A 8 -43.67 28.11 37.76
CA SER A 8 -42.39 27.68 37.23
C SER A 8 -42.64 27.03 35.87
N ASN A 9 -42.04 27.59 34.82
CA ASN A 9 -41.07 26.86 33.98
C ASN A 9 -40.61 27.82 32.88
N THR A 10 -39.35 28.23 33.05
CA THR A 10 -38.64 29.21 32.25
C THR A 10 -38.20 28.55 30.95
N GLU A 11 -38.69 29.11 29.84
CA GLU A 11 -38.09 29.00 28.51
C GLU A 11 -36.64 29.48 28.57
N GLY A 12 -35.72 28.76 27.92
CA GLY A 12 -34.36 29.26 27.71
C GLY A 12 -33.32 28.17 27.78
N GLN A 13 -33.06 27.55 26.63
CA GLN A 13 -31.84 26.81 26.40
C GLN A 13 -30.89 27.72 25.61
N PRO A 14 -29.87 28.33 26.26
CA PRO A 14 -28.75 28.90 25.55
C PRO A 14 -27.56 27.93 25.56
N ASP A 15 -27.34 27.34 24.40
CA ASP A 15 -26.04 27.19 23.72
C ASP A 15 -24.80 27.20 24.63
N ALA A 16 -24.36 25.99 24.97
CA ALA A 16 -23.11 25.75 25.69
C ALA A 16 -21.89 26.20 24.87
N VAL A 17 -21.29 27.32 25.28
CA VAL A 17 -19.90 27.64 25.01
C VAL A 17 -19.08 27.24 26.23
N LEU A 18 -18.18 26.25 26.10
CA LEU A 18 -17.03 26.15 27.00
C LEU A 18 -15.72 26.00 26.19
N PRO A 19 -14.69 26.78 26.59
CA PRO A 19 -13.50 27.05 25.79
C PRO A 19 -12.41 25.98 25.84
N LYS A 20 -11.59 26.05 24.80
CA LYS A 20 -10.41 25.24 24.50
C LYS A 20 -9.29 25.45 25.53
N ARG A 21 -8.96 24.42 26.29
CA ARG A 21 -7.59 24.08 26.73
C ARG A 21 -7.62 22.81 27.59
N CYS A 22 -7.23 21.69 26.99
CA CYS A 22 -6.69 20.56 27.72
C CYS A 22 -5.32 20.26 27.08
N ILE A 23 -4.30 20.28 27.91
CA ILE A 23 -2.89 20.08 27.59
C ILE A 23 -2.47 18.79 28.32
N ILE A 24 -1.77 17.92 27.58
CA ILE A 24 -1.06 16.69 27.93
C ILE A 24 -1.91 15.50 28.40
N ILE A 25 -2.29 14.64 27.43
CA ILE A 25 -2.10 13.21 27.59
C ILE A 25 -1.17 12.78 26.45
N GLY A 26 0.03 12.34 26.81
CA GLY A 26 1.02 11.82 25.88
C GLY A 26 0.56 10.53 25.23
N TYR A 27 -0.14 10.67 24.12
CA TYR A 27 -0.18 9.72 23.02
C TYR A 27 -0.48 10.56 21.79
N GLU A 28 0.57 11.12 21.19
CA GLU A 28 0.48 11.57 19.81
C GLU A 28 0.53 10.28 18.99
N PRO A 29 -0.58 9.79 18.44
CA PRO A 29 -0.49 8.64 17.54
C PRO A 29 0.45 9.07 16.39
N PRO A 30 1.60 8.40 16.18
CA PRO A 30 2.44 8.69 15.02
C PRO A 30 1.75 8.03 13.84
N GLN A 31 0.70 8.67 13.38
CA GLN A 31 -0.09 8.13 12.31
C GLN A 31 -0.52 9.25 11.36
N LEU A 32 0.42 10.14 11.09
CA LEU A 32 0.57 10.74 9.76
C LEU A 32 1.20 9.67 8.83
N TYR A 33 0.67 8.44 8.87
CA TYR A 33 0.98 7.44 7.87
C TYR A 33 0.11 7.81 6.70
N VAL A 34 0.74 8.33 5.66
CA VAL A 34 0.13 8.44 4.35
C VAL A 34 -0.54 7.11 4.05
N GLU A 35 -1.86 7.13 3.89
CA GLU A 35 -2.55 5.99 3.31
C GLU A 35 -1.97 5.91 1.89
N THR A 36 -0.98 5.02 1.68
CA THR A 36 -0.23 4.84 0.44
C THR A 36 -1.17 4.25 -0.61
N VAL A 37 -2.11 5.08 -1.05
CA VAL A 37 -3.07 4.75 -2.09
C VAL A 37 -2.40 5.04 -3.41
N MET A 38 -1.86 3.98 -4.02
CA MET A 38 -1.41 4.05 -5.40
C MET A 38 -2.59 4.35 -6.32
N THR A 39 -2.46 5.38 -7.15
CA THR A 39 -3.50 5.79 -8.08
C THR A 39 -3.58 4.85 -9.29
N PRO A 40 -4.73 4.72 -9.97
CA PRO A 40 -4.84 3.93 -11.20
C PRO A 40 -3.86 4.35 -12.30
N ASN A 41 -3.49 5.62 -12.33
CA ASN A 41 -2.49 6.15 -13.26
C ASN A 41 -1.08 5.62 -12.94
N GLU A 42 -0.69 5.60 -11.67
CA GLU A 42 0.58 5.01 -11.24
C GLU A 42 0.61 3.50 -11.57
N ILE A 43 -0.49 2.78 -11.36
CA ILE A 43 -0.60 1.36 -11.73
C ILE A 43 -0.33 1.17 -13.23
N ALA A 44 -0.97 1.97 -14.09
CA ALA A 44 -0.75 1.90 -15.53
C ALA A 44 0.71 2.22 -15.91
N ARG A 45 1.33 3.21 -15.25
CA ARG A 45 2.73 3.57 -15.49
C ARG A 45 3.70 2.47 -15.05
N VAL A 46 3.49 1.88 -13.88
CA VAL A 46 4.32 0.77 -13.39
C VAL A 46 4.13 -0.46 -14.29
N GLN A 47 2.91 -0.75 -14.72
CA GLN A 47 2.64 -1.85 -15.64
C GLN A 47 3.37 -1.68 -16.99
N ASP A 48 3.29 -0.50 -17.61
CA ASP A 48 4.02 -0.21 -18.85
C ASP A 48 5.54 -0.28 -18.65
N TYR A 49 6.05 0.22 -17.53
CA TYR A 49 7.46 0.10 -17.17
C TYR A 49 7.91 -1.36 -17.06
N LEU A 50 7.19 -2.20 -16.32
CA LEU A 50 7.53 -3.62 -16.15
C LEU A 50 7.48 -4.38 -17.47
N ARG A 51 6.47 -4.11 -18.32
CA ARG A 51 6.38 -4.70 -19.67
C ARG A 51 7.61 -4.40 -20.52
N ARG A 52 8.08 -3.15 -20.49
CA ARG A 52 9.29 -2.72 -21.22
C ARG A 52 10.57 -3.32 -20.64
N THR A 53 10.69 -3.33 -19.30
CA THR A 53 11.89 -3.81 -18.61
C THR A 53 12.08 -5.32 -18.76
N PHE A 54 11.01 -6.10 -18.61
CA PHE A 54 11.06 -7.57 -18.77
C PHE A 54 10.85 -8.05 -20.20
N GLY A 55 10.47 -7.15 -21.12
CA GLY A 55 10.13 -7.51 -22.50
C GLY A 55 8.95 -8.48 -22.60
N ASN A 56 8.01 -8.40 -21.66
CA ASN A 56 6.89 -9.32 -21.55
C ASN A 56 5.55 -8.57 -21.43
N ASP A 57 4.77 -8.57 -22.51
CA ASP A 57 3.46 -7.93 -22.57
C ASP A 57 2.37 -8.63 -21.74
N ARG A 58 2.63 -9.86 -21.27
CA ARG A 58 1.67 -10.64 -20.46
C ARG A 58 1.64 -10.19 -19.00
N ILE A 59 2.49 -9.25 -18.61
CA ILE A 59 2.47 -8.65 -17.28
C ILE A 59 1.17 -7.86 -17.12
N THR A 60 0.43 -8.20 -16.07
CA THR A 60 -0.81 -7.56 -15.66
C THR A 60 -0.71 -7.22 -14.19
N ILE A 61 -1.05 -5.98 -13.84
CA ILE A 61 -1.11 -5.52 -12.46
C ILE A 61 -2.58 -5.43 -12.07
N VAL A 62 -2.97 -6.11 -11.00
CA VAL A 62 -4.35 -6.10 -10.50
C VAL A 62 -4.45 -5.08 -9.38
N PRO A 63 -5.36 -4.08 -9.49
CA PRO A 63 -5.52 -3.08 -8.46
C PRO A 63 -5.97 -3.75 -7.15
N PRO A 64 -5.46 -3.29 -5.99
CA PRO A 64 -5.75 -3.93 -4.73
C PRO A 64 -7.24 -3.75 -4.37
N PRO A 65 -7.88 -4.77 -3.76
CA PRO A 65 -9.29 -4.68 -3.35
C PRO A 65 -9.50 -3.71 -2.17
N LYS A 66 -8.42 -3.34 -1.46
CA LYS A 66 -8.44 -2.45 -0.30
C LYS A 66 -7.39 -1.35 -0.45
N ARG A 67 -7.69 -0.16 0.09
CA ARG A 67 -6.72 0.94 0.20
C ARG A 67 -5.54 0.53 1.09
N GLY A 68 -4.32 0.80 0.63
CA GLY A 68 -3.09 0.47 1.34
C GLY A 68 -2.70 -1.02 1.32
N ALA A 69 -3.36 -1.86 0.52
CA ALA A 69 -2.93 -3.24 0.33
C ALA A 69 -1.92 -3.36 -0.82
N PRO A 70 -1.00 -4.35 -0.76
CA PRO A 70 -0.09 -4.65 -1.85
C PRO A 70 -0.82 -4.89 -3.17
N ILE A 71 -0.18 -4.47 -4.25
CA ILE A 71 -0.72 -4.63 -5.60
C ILE A 71 -0.19 -5.93 -6.18
N GLU A 72 -1.08 -6.81 -6.60
CA GLU A 72 -0.71 -8.12 -7.10
C GLU A 72 -0.26 -8.03 -8.56
N MET A 73 0.90 -8.61 -8.87
CA MET A 73 1.47 -8.71 -10.21
C MET A 73 1.32 -10.15 -10.72
N LEU A 74 0.69 -10.27 -11.89
CA LEU A 74 0.50 -11.52 -12.59
C LEU A 74 1.20 -11.50 -13.95
N ILE A 75 1.70 -12.65 -14.38
CA ILE A 75 2.20 -12.88 -15.74
C ILE A 75 1.30 -13.93 -16.39
N GLY A 76 0.44 -13.50 -17.31
CA GLY A 76 -0.65 -14.36 -17.79
C GLY A 76 -1.63 -14.65 -16.66
N ASP A 77 -1.64 -15.90 -16.18
CA ASP A 77 -2.50 -16.38 -15.09
C ASP A 77 -1.70 -16.74 -13.82
N GLU A 78 -0.38 -16.53 -13.82
CA GLU A 78 0.50 -16.88 -12.71
C GLU A 78 0.83 -15.64 -11.86
N PHE A 79 0.63 -15.74 -10.55
CA PHE A 79 1.00 -14.69 -9.61
C PHE A 79 2.51 -14.78 -9.30
N ILE A 80 3.24 -13.70 -9.59
CA ILE A 80 4.71 -13.68 -9.47
C ILE A 80 5.16 -12.87 -8.26
N GLY A 81 4.37 -11.87 -7.85
CA GLY A 81 4.78 -11.01 -6.76
C GLY A 81 3.82 -9.88 -6.46
N VAL A 82 4.25 -9.04 -5.52
CA VAL A 82 3.52 -7.84 -5.11
C VAL A 82 4.37 -6.60 -5.34
N VAL A 83 3.70 -5.50 -5.67
CA VAL A 83 4.29 -4.17 -5.74
C VAL A 83 3.79 -3.34 -4.56
N HIS A 84 4.73 -2.71 -3.86
CA HIS A 84 4.47 -1.72 -2.82
C HIS A 84 4.88 -0.34 -3.31
N ARG A 85 4.13 0.67 -2.88
CA ARG A 85 4.45 2.08 -3.10
C ARG A 85 4.84 2.66 -1.77
N ASP A 86 6.05 3.19 -1.71
CA ASP A 86 6.60 3.88 -0.55
C ASP A 86 6.85 5.33 -0.94
N GLU A 87 6.46 6.24 -0.06
CA GLU A 87 6.68 7.67 -0.24
C GLU A 87 7.50 8.16 0.95
N ASP A 88 8.76 8.54 0.69
CA ASP A 88 9.70 8.96 1.71
C ASP A 88 10.28 10.31 1.31
N GLU A 89 10.18 11.29 2.21
CA GLU A 89 10.69 12.67 2.04
C GLU A 89 10.34 13.35 0.69
N GLY A 90 9.21 13.00 0.08
CA GLY A 90 8.72 13.57 -1.19
C GLY A 90 9.17 12.80 -2.45
N GLU A 91 9.87 11.68 -2.28
CA GLU A 91 10.24 10.76 -3.36
C GLU A 91 9.33 9.53 -3.33
N VAL A 92 8.78 9.17 -4.50
CA VAL A 92 7.95 7.96 -4.66
C VAL A 92 8.84 6.83 -5.15
N SER A 93 8.99 5.81 -4.31
CA SER A 93 9.67 4.56 -4.62
C SER A 93 8.68 3.44 -4.81
N TYR A 94 8.99 2.52 -5.71
CA TYR A 94 8.20 1.31 -5.95
C TYR A 94 9.06 0.09 -5.64
N ASP A 95 8.63 -0.70 -4.65
CA ASP A 95 9.30 -1.94 -4.30
C ASP A 95 8.55 -3.12 -4.92
N LEU A 96 9.27 -4.01 -5.59
CA LEU A 96 8.72 -5.21 -6.22
C LEU A 96 9.25 -6.43 -5.48
N HIS A 97 8.36 -7.14 -4.80
CA HIS A 97 8.68 -8.36 -4.08
C HIS A 97 8.23 -9.58 -4.89
N ILE A 98 9.19 -10.30 -5.45
CA ILE A 98 8.98 -11.54 -6.21
C ILE A 98 9.29 -12.73 -5.30
N THR A 99 8.37 -13.69 -5.24
CA THR A 99 8.58 -14.93 -4.48
C THR A 99 8.61 -16.10 -5.45
N ILE A 100 9.76 -16.79 -5.54
CA ILE A 100 9.93 -17.98 -6.38
C ILE A 100 9.91 -19.21 -5.47
N LEU A 101 9.05 -20.17 -5.75
CA LEU A 101 9.01 -21.44 -5.03
C LEU A 101 9.95 -22.46 -5.68
N SER A 102 10.48 -23.37 -4.89
CA SER A 102 11.34 -24.45 -5.40
C SER A 102 10.63 -25.37 -6.41
N GLU A 103 9.30 -25.43 -6.33
CA GLU A 103 8.45 -26.26 -7.20
C GLU A 103 8.24 -25.63 -8.59
N ASP A 104 8.34 -24.31 -8.70
CA ASP A 104 8.24 -23.57 -9.97
C ASP A 104 9.57 -23.55 -10.73
N LEU A 105 10.67 -23.91 -10.07
CA LEU A 105 11.97 -23.96 -10.71
C LEU A 105 12.02 -25.14 -11.71
N PRO A 106 12.35 -24.89 -12.99
CA PRO A 106 12.59 -25.99 -13.91
C PRO A 106 13.76 -26.84 -13.38
N PRO A 107 13.76 -28.16 -13.63
CA PRO A 107 14.92 -29.00 -13.30
C PRO A 107 16.13 -28.38 -13.97
N ALA A 108 17.13 -27.98 -13.17
CA ALA A 108 18.27 -27.15 -13.60
C ALA A 108 18.82 -27.63 -14.94
N SER A 109 18.31 -27.06 -16.04
CA SER A 109 18.61 -27.53 -17.37
C SER A 109 19.95 -26.92 -17.72
N ALA A 110 21.00 -27.69 -17.49
CA ALA A 110 22.37 -27.40 -17.84
C ALA A 110 22.87 -26.04 -17.35
N VAL A 111 23.39 -25.99 -16.12
CA VAL A 111 24.69 -25.30 -15.97
C VAL A 111 25.58 -25.98 -17.01
N PRO A 112 26.08 -25.30 -18.06
CA PRO A 112 26.98 -25.94 -19.00
C PRO A 112 28.20 -26.35 -18.16
N ALA A 113 28.23 -27.63 -17.78
CA ALA A 113 29.38 -28.22 -17.14
C ALA A 113 30.55 -27.94 -18.07
N GLY A 114 31.47 -27.10 -17.61
CA GLY A 114 32.55 -26.56 -18.42
C GLY A 114 33.10 -27.64 -19.33
N THR A 115 33.09 -27.34 -20.63
CA THR A 115 33.59 -28.19 -21.69
C THR A 115 34.99 -28.67 -21.31
N LYS A 116 35.11 -29.90 -20.76
CA LYS A 116 36.42 -30.54 -20.59
C LYS A 116 36.92 -30.79 -22.01
N GLY A 117 37.81 -29.91 -22.47
CA GLY A 117 38.56 -30.07 -23.70
C GLY A 117 39.17 -31.46 -23.72
N LYS A 118 38.74 -32.28 -24.66
CA LYS A 118 39.35 -33.58 -24.96
C LYS A 118 40.79 -33.31 -25.41
N PRO A 119 41.82 -33.98 -24.86
CA PRO A 119 43.18 -33.83 -25.34
C PRO A 119 43.23 -34.44 -26.74
N THR A 120 43.52 -33.62 -27.74
CA THR A 120 43.92 -34.09 -29.07
C THR A 120 45.30 -34.73 -28.96
N ARG A 121 45.35 -35.99 -29.38
CA ARG A 121 46.49 -36.91 -29.40
C ARG A 121 47.67 -36.37 -30.20
#